data_AF-A0A834I1E5-F1
#
_entry.id   AF-A0A834I1E5-F1
#
_cell.length_a   1.000
_cell.length_b   1.000
_cell.length_c   1.000
_cell.angle_alpha   90.00
_cell.angle_beta   90.00
_cell.angle_gamma   90.00
#
_symmetry.space_group_name_H-M   'P 1'
#
loop_
_entity.id
_entity.type
_entity.pdbx_description
1 polymer ?
#
loop_
_entity_poly.entity_id
_entity_poly.type
_entity_poly.pdbx_seq_one_letter_code
_entity_poly.pdbx_strand_id
1 'polypeptide(L)' 'MSIKGLNMAGPQHVCVLYLTTAGLQGPMMGSDEQEIVLLIYVIVDVIQNK' A
#
# COMPACT_ATOMS: atom_id res chain seq x y z
N MET A 1 11.25 23.01 31.77
CA MET A 1 11.01 23.26 30.33
C MET A 1 10.50 21.96 29.73
N SER A 2 9.18 21.83 29.52
CA SER A 2 8.59 20.59 28.99
C SER A 2 8.67 20.63 27.46
N ILE A 3 9.43 19.71 26.88
CA ILE A 3 9.38 19.45 25.44
C ILE A 3 8.00 18.86 25.18
N LYS A 4 7.08 19.68 24.65
CA LYS A 4 5.80 19.19 24.13
C LYS A 4 6.14 18.10 23.12
N GLY A 5 5.74 16.87 23.42
CA GLY A 5 5.99 15.71 22.60
C GLY A 5 5.64 16.04 21.15
N LEU A 6 6.60 15.79 20.25
CA LEU A 6 6.34 15.79 18.81
C LEU A 6 5.13 14.90 18.58
N ASN A 7 3.98 15.51 18.30
CA ASN A 7 2.81 14.80 17.83
C ASN A 7 3.18 14.32 16.42
N MET A 8 3.80 13.14 16.34
CA MET A 8 4.01 12.45 15.07
C MET A 8 2.61 12.07 14.60
N ALA A 9 1.96 13.02 13.91
CA ALA A 9 0.73 12.76 13.19
C ALA A 9 1.04 11.53 12.31
N GLY A 10 0.27 10.46 12.50
CA GLY A 10 0.40 9.26 11.71
C GLY A 10 0.32 9.57 10.21
N PRO A 11 0.65 8.61 9.34
CA PRO A 11 0.62 8.82 7.90
C PRO A 11 -0.71 9.41 7.46
N GLN A 12 -0.65 10.57 6.79
CA GLN A 12 -1.84 11.30 6.32
C GLN A 12 -2.48 10.65 5.08
N HIS A 13 -1.75 9.77 4.42
CA HIS A 13 -2.21 9.02 3.27
C HIS A 13 -1.84 7.55 3.41
N VAL A 14 -2.71 6.69 2.93
CA VAL A 14 -2.45 5.25 2.76
C VAL A 14 -2.51 4.93 1.27
N CYS A 15 -1.50 4.20 0.79
CA CYS A 15 -1.50 3.66 -0.57
C CYS A 15 -1.90 2.19 -0.51
N VAL A 16 -3.01 1.84 -1.14
CA VAL A 16 -3.43 0.45 -1.32
C VAL A 16 -2.97 0.00 -2.69
N LEU A 17 -2.23 -1.11 -2.72
CA LEU A 17 -1.65 -1.67 -3.94
C LEU A 17 -2.30 -3.01 -4.24
N TYR A 18 -2.79 -3.15 -5.47
CA TYR A 18 -3.17 -4.44 -6.05
C TYR A 18 -2.26 -4.70 -7.24
N LEU A 19 -1.60 -5.85 -7.22
CA LEU A 19 -0.63 -6.25 -8.22
C LEU A 19 -1.01 -7.62 -8.76
N THR A 20 -0.87 -7.79 -10.07
CA THR A 20 -0.99 -9.08 -10.74
C THR A 20 0.27 -9.32 -11.55
N THR A 21 0.87 -10.49 -11.38
CA THR A 21 1.98 -10.97 -12.20
C THR A 21 1.46 -11.95 -13.26
N ALA A 22 2.30 -12.31 -14.23
CA ALA A 22 1.95 -13.27 -15.29
C ALA A 22 1.71 -14.72 -14.80
N GLY A 23 1.84 -14.99 -13.50
CA GLY A 23 1.82 -16.35 -12.92
C GLY A 23 0.45 -17.04 -12.85
N LEU A 24 0.48 -18.36 -12.67
CA LEU A 24 -0.69 -19.25 -12.63
C LEU A 24 -1.52 -19.14 -11.33
N GLN A 25 -2.85 -19.27 -11.48
CA GLN A 25 -3.88 -19.63 -10.48
C GLN A 25 -3.42 -20.38 -9.19
N GLY A 26 -3.51 -19.84 -7.96
CA GLY A 26 -3.46 -20.64 -6.72
C GLY A 26 -2.40 -20.27 -5.65
N PRO A 27 -2.12 -21.15 -4.68
CA PRO A 27 -1.10 -20.92 -3.65
C PRO A 27 0.28 -20.72 -4.28
N MET A 28 1.07 -19.74 -3.79
CA MET A 28 2.37 -19.31 -4.38
C MET A 28 2.26 -18.61 -5.75
N MET A 29 1.06 -18.15 -6.12
CA MET A 29 0.76 -17.44 -7.38
C MET A 29 1.83 -16.39 -7.74
N GLY A 30 2.54 -16.62 -8.85
CA GLY A 30 3.45 -15.65 -9.42
C GLY A 30 4.65 -15.28 -8.55
N SER A 31 5.04 -16.17 -7.64
CA SER A 31 6.28 -16.04 -6.84
C SER A 31 7.54 -16.31 -7.66
N ASP A 32 7.41 -17.06 -8.75
CA ASP A 32 8.45 -17.35 -9.74
C ASP A 32 8.44 -16.37 -10.92
N GLU A 33 7.31 -15.69 -11.16
CA GLU A 33 7.16 -14.75 -12.27
C GLU A 33 7.56 -13.32 -11.91
N GLN A 34 8.47 -12.76 -12.70
CA GLN A 34 9.05 -11.43 -12.44
C GLN A 34 8.26 -10.29 -13.11
N GLU A 35 7.38 -10.62 -14.05
CA GLU A 35 6.67 -9.62 -14.87
C GLU A 35 5.34 -9.21 -14.23
N ILE A 36 5.24 -7.93 -13.89
CA ILE A 36 3.98 -7.30 -13.45
C ILE A 36 3.15 -6.99 -14.71
N VAL A 37 1.97 -7.58 -14.80
CA VAL A 37 1.05 -7.38 -15.94
C VAL A 37 -0.07 -6.39 -15.63
N LEU A 38 -0.34 -6.14 -14.35
CA LEU A 38 -1.31 -5.15 -13.90
C LEU A 38 -0.90 -4.58 -12.54
N LEU A 39 -0.90 -3.26 -12.43
CA LEU A 39 -0.71 -2.54 -11.18
C LEU A 39 -1.84 -1.54 -11.02
N ILE A 40 -2.59 -1.67 -9.93
CA ILE A 40 -3.63 -0.73 -9.53
C ILE A 40 -3.23 -0.16 -8.19
N TYR A 41 -3.32 1.15 -8.04
CA TYR A 41 -3.12 1.81 -6.76
C TYR A 41 -4.25 2.79 -6.46
N VAL A 42 -4.57 2.90 -5.18
CA VAL A 42 -5.50 3.90 -4.66
C VAL A 42 -4.80 4.63 -3.53
N ILE A 43 -4.76 5.96 -3.62
CA ILE A 43 -4.27 6.82 -2.54
C ILE A 43 -5.49 7.30 -1.77
N VAL A 44 -5.50 6.99 -0.47
CA VAL A 44 -6.56 7.41 0.44
C VAL A 44 -5.99 8.48 1.36
N ASP A 45 -6.56 9.69 1.31
CA ASP A 45 -6.36 10.70 2.36
C ASP A 45 -7.13 10.25 3.61
N VAL A 46 -6.41 9.81 4.64
CA VAL A 46 -7.04 9.26 5.85
C VAL A 46 -7.61 10.33 6.79
N ILE A 47 -7.30 11.61 6.54
CA ILE A 47 -7.87 12.73 7.29
C ILE A 47 -9.25 13.08 6.73
N GLN A 48 -9.40 13.03 5.40
CA GLN A 48 -10.63 13.40 4.70
C GLN A 48 -11.59 12.22 4.48
N ASN A 49 -11.07 10.99 4.43
CA ASN A 49 -11.86 9.78 4.24
C ASN A 49 -12.61 9.38 5.52
N LYS A 50 -13.86 9.80 5.65
CA LYS A 50 -14.76 9.55 6.79
C LYS A 50 -15.41 8.17 6.74
#